data_AF-A0A329J5B5-F1
#
_entry.id   AF-A0A329J5B5-F1
#
_cell.length_a   1.000
_cell.length_b   1.000
_cell.length_c   1.000
_cell.angle_alpha   90.00
_cell.angle_beta   90.00
_cell.angle_gamma   90.00
#
_symmetry.space_group_name_H-M   'P 1'
#
loop_
_entity.id
_entity.type
_entity.pdbx_description
1 polymer ?
#
loop_
_entity_poly.entity_id
_entity_poly.type
_entity_poly.pdbx_seq_one_letter_code
_entity_poly.pdbx_strand_id
1 'polypeptide(L)'
;MSFLLTVTSARTGMCERAAMVSCAYELQHYMNTASDVEISNVQMLCPPAITRSGKWSLEDLDQITCFQGVATQESAVVYRTSRGVYKLGGLDLRKKKTSKVWFSKKRLENHQPRISESGSRPADVEMYAPLYLKTASAFGAGYQQD
;
A
#
# COMPACT_ATOMS: atom_id res chain seq x y z
N MET A 1 -1.03 0.42 12.81
CA MET A 1 -0.22 -0.44 11.92
C MET A 1 -0.25 0.21 10.57
N SER A 2 0.90 0.62 10.06
CA SER A 2 0.98 1.28 8.77
C SER A 2 1.26 0.27 7.66
N PHE A 3 0.77 0.57 6.47
CA PHE A 3 0.92 -0.25 5.28
C PHE A 3 1.62 0.56 4.20
N LEU A 4 2.50 -0.10 3.46
CA LEU A 4 3.14 0.42 2.27
C LEU A 4 2.54 -0.30 1.08
N LEU A 5 2.02 0.44 0.11
CA LEU A 5 1.43 -0.09 -1.11
C LEU A 5 2.35 0.27 -2.28
N THR A 6 2.67 -0.71 -3.11
CA THR A 6 3.32 -0.46 -4.39
C THR A 6 2.24 -0.20 -5.43
N VAL A 7 2.29 0.99 -6.04
CA VAL A 7 1.23 1.51 -6.91
C VAL A 7 1.81 1.80 -8.29
N THR A 8 1.15 1.29 -9.31
CA THR A 8 1.46 1.57 -10.72
C THR A 8 0.30 2.34 -11.32
N SER A 9 0.57 3.40 -12.09
CA SER A 9 -0.52 4.07 -12.81
C SER A 9 -1.05 3.18 -13.92
N ALA A 10 -2.35 2.90 -13.92
CA ALA A 10 -3.00 2.15 -15.00
C ALA A 10 -3.05 2.94 -16.32
N ARG A 11 -2.88 4.27 -16.27
CA ARG A 11 -2.90 5.16 -17.44
C ARG A 11 -1.54 5.28 -18.12
N THR A 12 -0.46 5.38 -17.34
CA THR A 12 0.89 5.63 -17.88
C THR A 12 1.84 4.44 -17.73
N GLY A 13 1.47 3.41 -16.96
CA GLY A 13 2.35 2.27 -16.65
C GLY A 13 3.49 2.61 -15.69
N MET A 14 3.60 3.85 -15.21
CA MET A 14 4.68 4.28 -14.31
C MET A 14 4.55 3.62 -12.94
N CYS A 15 5.60 2.93 -12.50
CA CYS A 15 5.63 1.99 -11.36
C CYS A 15 6.36 2.52 -10.10
N GLU A 16 6.77 3.79 -10.06
CA GLU A 16 7.60 4.34 -8.96
C GLU A 16 6.79 4.98 -7.81
N ARG A 17 5.53 4.60 -7.64
CA ARG A 17 4.66 5.21 -6.62
C ARG A 17 4.50 4.27 -5.43
N ALA A 18 4.76 4.80 -4.24
CA ALA A 18 4.41 4.13 -2.99
C ALA A 18 3.37 4.97 -2.25
N ALA A 19 2.31 4.33 -1.76
CA ALA A 19 1.34 4.96 -0.87
C ALA A 19 1.52 4.40 0.54
N MET A 20 1.53 5.29 1.53
CA MET A 20 1.52 4.90 2.93
C MET A 20 0.12 5.07 3.50
N VAL A 21 -0.38 4.02 4.14
CA VAL A 21 -1.73 4.00 4.73
C VAL A 21 -1.62 3.69 6.21
N SER A 22 -2.36 4.41 7.06
CA SER A 22 -2.10 4.43 8.50
C SER A 22 -2.80 3.33 9.28
N CYS A 23 -3.87 2.76 8.72
CA CYS A 23 -4.64 1.72 9.38
C CYS A 23 -5.36 0.77 8.42
N ALA A 24 -5.83 -0.37 8.96
CA ALA A 24 -6.46 -1.42 8.18
C ALA A 24 -7.79 -0.99 7.52
N TYR A 25 -8.51 -0.05 8.15
CA TYR A 25 -9.73 0.52 7.59
C TYR A 25 -9.43 1.39 6.38
N GLU A 26 -8.45 2.29 6.48
CA GLU A 26 -7.99 3.09 5.34
C GLU A 26 -7.49 2.19 4.21
N LEU A 27 -6.77 1.10 4.52
CA LEU A 27 -6.31 0.16 3.50
C LEU A 27 -7.51 -0.47 2.80
N GLN A 28 -8.49 -0.98 3.55
CA GLN A 28 -9.72 -1.52 2.97
C GLN A 28 -10.43 -0.48 2.09
N HIS A 29 -10.53 0.76 2.56
CA HIS A 29 -11.16 1.83 1.79
C HIS A 29 -10.40 2.08 0.49
N TYR A 30 -9.08 2.26 0.57
CA TYR A 30 -8.21 2.47 -0.58
C TYR A 30 -8.34 1.35 -1.61
N MET A 31 -8.31 0.09 -1.16
CA MET A 31 -8.51 -1.07 -2.05
C MET A 31 -9.87 -1.09 -2.77
N ASN A 32 -10.89 -0.45 -2.22
CA ASN A 32 -12.24 -0.44 -2.79
C ASN A 32 -12.54 0.79 -3.66
N THR A 33 -11.82 1.89 -3.46
CA THR A 33 -12.11 3.19 -4.08
C THR A 33 -11.04 3.68 -5.04
N ALA A 34 -9.81 3.18 -4.94
CA ALA A 34 -8.74 3.58 -5.84
C ALA A 34 -9.11 3.26 -7.31
N SER A 35 -8.89 4.24 -8.18
CA SER A 35 -9.10 4.17 -9.63
C SER A 35 -7.84 4.62 -10.35
N ASP A 36 -7.68 4.17 -11.60
CA ASP A 36 -6.56 4.49 -12.48
C ASP A 36 -5.18 4.07 -11.94
N VAL A 37 -5.19 3.17 -10.96
CA VAL A 37 -4.00 2.62 -10.34
C VAL A 37 -4.14 1.11 -10.17
N GLU A 38 -3.03 0.42 -10.39
CA GLU A 38 -2.83 -0.97 -10.03
C GLU A 38 -2.03 -1.03 -8.74
N ILE A 39 -2.44 -1.91 -7.82
CA ILE A 39 -1.73 -2.14 -6.57
C ILE A 39 -1.12 -3.53 -6.68
N SER A 40 0.19 -3.61 -6.79
CA SER A 40 0.90 -4.88 -7.04
C SER A 40 1.37 -5.56 -5.75
N ASN A 41 1.65 -4.78 -4.71
CA ASN A 41 2.07 -5.32 -3.43
C ASN A 41 1.56 -4.47 -2.26
N VAL A 42 1.33 -5.13 -1.11
CA VAL A 42 1.00 -4.48 0.15
C VAL A 42 1.89 -5.07 1.24
N GLN A 43 2.66 -4.22 1.90
CA GLN A 43 3.53 -4.61 3.00
C GLN A 43 3.08 -3.95 4.29
N MET A 44 3.23 -4.64 5.41
CA MET A 44 2.91 -4.14 6.74
C MET A 44 4.19 -3.76 7.47
N LEU A 45 4.25 -2.53 7.97
CA LEU A 45 5.30 -2.10 8.87
C LEU A 45 5.00 -2.58 10.29
N CYS A 46 5.80 -3.54 10.76
CA CYS A 46 5.58 -4.26 12.01
C CYS A 46 6.53 -3.73 13.10
N PRO A 47 6.00 -3.17 14.21
CA PRO A 47 6.83 -2.67 15.31
C PRO A 47 7.39 -3.83 16.17
N PRO A 48 8.56 -3.62 16.81
CA PRO A 48 9.19 -4.61 17.70
C PRO A 48 8.26 -5.16 18.79
N ALA A 49 7.36 -4.30 19.31
CA ALA A 49 6.41 -4.67 20.36
C ALA A 49 5.43 -5.78 19.93
N ILE A 50 5.18 -5.91 18.63
CA ILE A 50 4.23 -6.88 18.08
C ILE A 50 4.97 -8.11 17.55
N THR A 51 6.14 -7.91 16.94
CA THR A 51 6.94 -8.99 16.35
C THR A 51 7.77 -9.76 17.38
N ARG A 52 7.99 -9.20 18.58
CA ARG A 52 8.88 -9.73 19.62
C ARG A 52 10.32 -9.96 19.15
N SER A 53 10.70 -9.40 18.00
CA SER A 53 12.02 -9.57 17.39
C SER A 53 13.05 -8.53 17.86
N GLY A 54 12.62 -7.53 18.63
CA GLY A 54 13.45 -6.40 19.04
C GLY A 54 13.76 -5.40 17.92
N LYS A 55 13.25 -5.61 16.70
CA LYS A 55 13.50 -4.76 15.52
C LYS A 55 12.22 -4.51 14.75
N TRP A 56 12.16 -3.39 14.02
CA TRP A 56 11.13 -3.16 13.03
C TRP A 56 11.31 -4.13 11.87
N SER A 57 10.21 -4.61 11.30
CA SER A 57 10.21 -5.39 10.07
C SER A 57 9.18 -4.86 9.08
N LEU A 58 9.53 -4.92 7.81
CA LEU A 58 8.58 -4.73 6.72
C LEU A 58 8.26 -6.11 6.15
N GLU A 59 6.99 -6.48 6.17
CA GLU A 59 6.55 -7.85 5.87
C GLU A 59 5.44 -7.83 4.83
N ASP A 60 5.48 -8.72 3.85
CA ASP A 60 4.39 -8.83 2.87
C ASP A 60 3.10 -9.23 3.59
N LEU A 61 2.03 -8.50 3.31
CA LEU A 61 0.73 -8.74 3.91
C LEU A 61 -0.03 -9.76 3.06
N ASP A 62 -0.46 -10.86 3.69
CA ASP A 62 -1.24 -11.90 3.02
C ASP A 62 -2.74 -11.70 3.22
N GLN A 63 -3.17 -11.34 4.43
CA GLN A 63 -4.59 -11.22 4.76
C GLN A 63 -4.84 -10.35 6.00
N ILE A 64 -5.92 -9.58 5.96
CA ILE A 64 -6.50 -8.92 7.14
C ILE A 64 -7.91 -9.45 7.36
N THR A 65 -8.17 -9.95 8.57
CA THR A 65 -9.50 -10.40 8.98
C THR A 65 -9.93 -9.65 10.23
N CYS A 66 -11.06 -8.98 10.16
CA CYS A 66 -11.71 -8.38 11.32
C CYS A 66 -12.70 -9.38 11.92
N PHE A 67 -12.66 -9.54 13.24
CA PHE A 67 -13.58 -10.35 14.02
C PHE A 67 -14.34 -9.45 14.99
N GLN A 68 -15.63 -9.73 15.14
CA GLN A 68 -16.50 -9.04 16.07
C GLN A 68 -17.25 -10.06 16.93
N GLY A 69 -17.25 -9.86 18.25
CA GLY A 69 -17.98 -10.70 19.18
C GLY A 69 -19.48 -10.63 18.91
N VAL A 70 -20.17 -11.77 18.95
CA VAL A 70 -21.63 -11.79 18.79
C VAL A 70 -22.34 -11.42 20.09
N ALA A 71 -21.78 -11.90 21.21
CA ALA A 71 -22.33 -11.65 22.56
C ALA A 71 -21.51 -10.59 23.33
N THR A 72 -20.38 -10.15 22.77
CA THR A 72 -19.50 -9.15 23.37
C THR A 72 -19.32 -7.99 22.40
N GLN A 73 -19.20 -6.76 22.92
CA GLN A 73 -18.82 -5.58 22.11
C GLN A 73 -17.31 -5.56 21.79
N GLU A 74 -16.63 -6.70 21.97
CA GLU A 74 -15.20 -6.82 21.72
C GLU A 74 -14.95 -7.11 20.24
N SER A 75 -13.86 -6.55 19.72
CA SER A 75 -13.37 -6.83 18.39
C SER A 75 -11.89 -7.21 18.41
N ALA A 76 -11.46 -7.95 17.40
CA ALA A 76 -10.05 -8.16 17.13
C ALA A 76 -9.78 -8.18 15.62
N VAL A 77 -8.63 -7.64 15.22
CA VAL A 77 -8.13 -7.70 13.85
C VAL A 77 -6.92 -8.62 13.82
N VAL A 78 -6.94 -9.57 12.89
CA VAL A 78 -5.85 -10.51 12.67
C VAL A 78 -5.19 -10.19 11.33
N TYR A 79 -3.88 -9.96 11.39
CA TYR A 79 -2.99 -9.72 10.27
C TYR A 79 -2.18 -10.99 10.04
N ARG A 80 -2.24 -11.54 8.83
CA ARG A 80 -1.35 -12.60 8.37
C ARG A 80 -0.34 -11.98 7.42
N THR A 81 0.93 -12.18 7.71
CA THR A 81 2.06 -11.74 6.89
C THR A 81 2.91 -12.95 6.49
N SER A 82 3.86 -12.71 5.58
CA SER A 82 4.85 -13.71 5.18
C SER A 82 5.73 -14.24 6.32
N ARG A 83 5.79 -13.53 7.47
CA ARG A 83 6.62 -13.91 8.63
C ARG A 83 5.84 -14.31 9.86
N GLY A 84 4.55 -14.00 9.93
CA GLY A 84 3.78 -14.30 11.14
C GLY A 84 2.29 -13.96 11.09
N VAL A 85 1.65 -14.19 12.23
CA VAL A 85 0.24 -13.84 12.45
C VAL A 85 0.15 -12.98 13.70
N TYR A 86 -0.43 -11.80 13.55
CA TYR A 86 -0.54 -10.80 14.61
C TYR A 86 -2.00 -10.49 14.89
N LYS A 87 -2.40 -10.60 16.16
CA LYS A 87 -3.74 -10.23 16.63
C LYS A 87 -3.66 -8.89 17.37
N LEU A 88 -4.52 -7.96 17.00
CA LEU A 88 -4.78 -6.73 17.74
C LEU A 88 -6.22 -6.72 18.23
N GLY A 89 -6.44 -6.33 19.50
CA GLY A 89 -7.76 -6.27 20.12
C GLY A 89 -8.04 -7.38 21.16
N GLY A 90 -9.00 -7.11 22.04
CA GLY A 90 -9.29 -7.93 23.21
C GLY A 90 -10.10 -9.20 22.94
N LEU A 91 -10.85 -9.25 21.82
CA LEU A 91 -11.81 -10.32 21.57
C LEU A 91 -11.16 -11.71 21.65
N ASP A 92 -11.72 -12.58 22.48
CA ASP A 92 -11.35 -13.99 22.50
C ASP A 92 -11.87 -14.68 21.22
N LEU A 93 -10.94 -15.05 20.33
CA LEU A 93 -11.26 -15.69 19.06
C LEU A 93 -11.80 -17.11 19.22
N ARG A 94 -11.81 -17.70 20.42
CA ARG A 94 -12.43 -19.01 20.69
C ARG A 94 -13.94 -18.91 20.90
N LYS A 95 -14.44 -17.73 21.26
CA LYS A 95 -15.87 -17.48 21.49
C LYS A 95 -16.62 -17.24 20.16
N LYS A 96 -17.95 -17.23 20.25
CA LYS A 96 -18.84 -16.96 19.11
C LYS A 96 -18.60 -15.55 18.57
N LYS A 97 -18.29 -15.46 17.27
CA LYS A 97 -17.86 -14.25 16.58
C LYS A 97 -18.31 -14.27 15.12
N THR A 98 -18.46 -13.10 14.52
CA THR A 98 -18.51 -12.92 13.07
C THR A 98 -17.11 -12.59 12.55
N SER A 99 -16.88 -12.80 11.26
CA SER A 99 -15.62 -12.44 10.61
C SER A 99 -15.86 -11.77 9.26
N LYS A 100 -14.99 -10.82 8.92
CA LYS A 100 -14.96 -10.16 7.62
C LYS A 100 -13.51 -10.03 7.16
N VAL A 101 -13.23 -10.56 5.97
CA VAL A 101 -11.93 -10.35 5.32
C VAL A 101 -11.92 -8.94 4.74
N TRP A 102 -11.01 -8.10 5.25
CA TRP A 102 -10.82 -6.72 4.80
C TRP A 102 -9.81 -6.61 3.66
N PHE A 103 -8.79 -7.47 3.69
CA PHE A 103 -7.77 -7.56 2.66
C PHE A 103 -7.35 -9.02 2.48
N SER A 104 -7.00 -9.42 1.26
CA SER A 104 -6.27 -10.65 0.99
C SER A 104 -5.44 -10.52 -0.28
N LYS A 105 -4.20 -10.99 -0.26
CA LYS A 105 -3.28 -10.98 -1.40
C LYS A 105 -3.88 -11.67 -2.63
N LYS A 106 -4.61 -12.78 -2.44
CA LYS A 106 -5.37 -13.43 -3.53
C LYS A 106 -6.40 -12.52 -4.19
N ARG A 107 -7.09 -11.67 -3.41
CA ARG A 107 -8.05 -10.70 -3.99
C ARG A 107 -7.31 -9.59 -4.72
N LEU A 108 -6.13 -9.20 -4.25
CA LEU A 108 -5.26 -8.23 -4.90
C LEU A 108 -4.79 -8.75 -6.28
N GLU A 109 -4.24 -9.96 -6.32
CA GLU A 109 -3.73 -10.61 -7.53
C GLU A 109 -4.82 -10.82 -8.59
N ASN A 110 -6.07 -11.04 -8.16
CA ASN A 110 -7.22 -11.19 -9.06
C ASN A 110 -7.93 -9.86 -9.35
N HIS A 111 -7.53 -8.75 -8.74
CA HIS A 111 -8.20 -7.47 -8.91
C HIS A 111 -7.84 -6.85 -10.26
N GLN A 112 -8.85 -6.41 -11.01
CA GLN A 112 -8.63 -5.57 -12.19
C GLN A 112 -8.76 -4.10 -11.81
N PRO A 113 -7.76 -3.25 -12.13
CA PRO A 113 -7.82 -1.82 -11.89
C PRO A 113 -9.08 -1.21 -12.48
N ARG A 114 -9.77 -0.36 -11.71
CA ARG A 114 -10.88 0.43 -12.23
C ARG A 114 -10.32 1.58 -13.04
N ILE A 115 -10.54 1.57 -14.35
CA ILE A 115 -10.17 2.67 -15.24
C ILE A 115 -11.36 3.63 -15.30
N SER A 116 -11.15 4.90 -14.96
CA SER A 116 -12.23 5.89 -15.00
C SER A 116 -12.40 6.43 -16.43
N GLU A 117 -13.63 6.40 -16.94
CA GLU A 117 -14.00 6.93 -18.26
C GLU A 117 -14.11 8.45 -18.23
N SER A 118 -12.99 9.14 -18.00
CA SER A 118 -12.77 10.55 -18.33
C SER A 118 -11.44 10.98 -17.73
N GLY A 119 -10.62 11.69 -18.49
CA GLY A 119 -9.39 12.30 -17.99
C GLY A 119 -8.41 12.44 -19.12
N SER A 120 -8.53 13.55 -19.85
CA SER A 120 -7.56 14.06 -20.82
C SER A 120 -6.13 13.72 -20.39
N ARG A 121 -5.34 13.25 -21.37
CA ARG A 121 -3.89 13.12 -21.31
C ARG A 121 -3.31 14.27 -20.46
N PRO A 122 -2.73 14.00 -19.27
CA PRO A 122 -2.02 15.06 -18.57
C PRO A 122 -0.86 15.46 -19.48
N ALA A 123 -0.73 16.76 -19.75
CA ALA A 123 0.50 17.32 -20.29
C ALA A 123 1.68 16.77 -19.48
N ASP A 124 2.81 16.48 -20.15
CA ASP A 124 4.04 15.97 -19.54
C ASP A 124 4.33 16.72 -18.23
N VAL A 125 3.92 16.12 -17.11
CA VAL A 125 4.33 16.59 -15.79
C VAL A 125 5.68 15.93 -15.59
N GLU A 126 6.72 16.59 -16.10
CA GLU A 126 8.11 16.29 -15.77
C GLU A 126 8.24 16.37 -14.24
N MET A 127 8.25 15.22 -13.58
CA MET A 127 8.42 15.13 -12.13
C MET A 127 9.66 14.32 -11.83
N TYR A 128 10.55 15.00 -11.10
CA TYR A 128 11.84 14.59 -10.54
C TYR A 128 12.62 13.59 -11.39
N ALA A 129 13.49 14.15 -12.25
CA ALA A 129 14.63 13.41 -12.76
C ALA A 129 15.41 12.80 -11.57
N PRO A 130 15.86 11.54 -11.67
CA PRO A 130 16.71 10.94 -10.66
C PRO A 130 17.91 11.85 -10.37
N LEU A 131 18.13 12.19 -9.10
CA LEU A 131 19.17 13.13 -8.66
C LEU A 131 20.61 12.73 -9.04
N TYR A 132 20.81 11.53 -9.58
CA TYR A 132 22.08 11.02 -10.06
C TYR A 132 22.29 11.20 -11.58
N LEU A 133 21.30 11.65 -12.34
CA LEU A 133 21.47 12.07 -13.73
C LEU A 133 21.95 13.52 -13.76
N LYS A 134 23.26 13.70 -13.61
CA LYS A 134 23.91 14.97 -13.93
C LYS A 134 23.81 15.18 -15.44
N THR A 135 22.91 16.06 -15.89
CA THR A 135 22.86 16.52 -17.28
C THR A 135 24.17 17.24 -17.61
N ALA A 136 25.06 16.53 -18.31
CA ALA A 136 26.27 17.12 -18.85
C ALA A 136 25.94 17.85 -20.16
N SER A 137 25.40 19.07 -20.09
CA SER A 137 25.49 20.03 -21.20
C SER A 137 24.95 21.40 -20.81
N ALA A 138 25.84 22.36 -20.57
CA ALA A 138 25.68 23.77 -20.98
C ALA A 138 26.90 24.59 -20.53
N PHE A 139 28.04 24.46 -21.21
CA PHE A 139 29.00 25.56 -21.40
C PHE A 139 29.74 25.33 -22.71
N GLY A 140 29.08 25.74 -23.78
CA GLY A 140 29.57 25.70 -25.15
C GLY A 140 28.85 26.78 -25.96
N ALA A 141 29.18 28.03 -25.70
CA ALA A 141 28.92 29.20 -26.55
C ALA A 141 29.99 30.23 -26.12
N GLY A 142 31.00 30.55 -26.93
CA GLY A 142 30.84 31.16 -28.24
C GLY A 142 30.79 32.67 -28.06
N TYR A 143 31.93 33.30 -27.77
CA TYR A 143 32.08 34.75 -27.87
C TYR A 143 33.00 35.05 -29.04
N GLN A 144 32.38 35.53 -30.11
CA GLN A 144 33.02 36.22 -31.23
C GLN A 144 32.23 37.51 -31.40
N GLN A 145 32.90 38.66 -31.22
CA GLN A 145 32.43 39.96 -31.64
C GLN A 145 33.65 40.87 -31.86
N ASP A 146 33.86 41.16 -33.14
CA ASP A 146 34.38 42.35 -33.83
C ASP A 146 35.48 43.21 -33.18
#